data_AF-A0A0D3G460-F1
#
_entry.id   AF-A0A0D3G460-F1
#
_cell.length_a   1.000
_cell.length_b   1.000
_cell.length_c   1.000
_cell.angle_alpha   90.00
_cell.angle_beta   90.00
_cell.angle_gamma   90.00
#
_symmetry.space_group_name_H-M   'P 1'
#
loop_
_entity.id
_entity.type
_entity.pdbx_description
1 polymer ?
#
loop_
_entity_poly.entity_id
_entity_poly.type
_entity_poly.pdbx_seq_one_letter_code
_entity_poly.pdbx_strand_id
1 'polypeptide(L)'
;MWLLPQEEVDWILAQSNEPVPTEFRELKRANPSLVPSPEEEKDESTMLLYACVRNCYEEEAKFAKFQAWVRGEYARKGFVEVDYDYFGERAEVFRLNDEAREEVMGHWDHPSDTDDDDDEDWKLFIREIRRTFV
;
A
#
# COMPACT_ATOMS: atom_id res chain seq x y z
N MET A 1 4.02 -13.02 -24.86
CA MET A 1 4.51 -13.57 -23.58
C MET A 1 6.02 -13.38 -23.49
N TRP A 2 6.47 -12.87 -22.35
CA TRP A 2 7.87 -12.57 -22.01
C TRP A 2 8.26 -13.38 -20.78
N LEU A 3 9.49 -13.87 -20.77
CA LEU A 3 10.05 -14.55 -19.60
C LEU A 3 10.41 -13.51 -18.55
N LEU A 4 9.89 -13.68 -17.34
CA LEU A 4 10.33 -12.90 -16.19
C LEU A 4 11.79 -13.24 -15.88
N PRO A 5 12.67 -12.23 -15.68
CA PRO A 5 14.01 -12.46 -15.17
C PRO A 5 13.97 -13.20 -13.84
N GLN A 6 14.94 -14.08 -13.60
CA GLN A 6 15.00 -14.84 -12.34
C GLN A 6 15.08 -13.92 -11.12
N GLU A 7 15.84 -12.82 -11.21
CA GLU A 7 15.93 -11.80 -10.16
C GLU A 7 14.56 -11.21 -9.82
N GLU A 8 13.70 -11.00 -10.82
CA GLU A 8 12.36 -10.48 -10.63
C GLU A 8 11.43 -11.52 -9.99
N VAL A 9 11.52 -12.79 -10.42
CA VAL A 9 10.78 -13.89 -9.77
C VAL A 9 11.21 -14.01 -8.30
N ASP A 10 12.50 -13.99 -8.03
CA ASP A 10 13.04 -14.07 -6.68
C ASP A 10 12.58 -12.88 -5.84
N TRP A 11 12.60 -11.66 -6.40
CA TRP A 11 12.07 -10.46 -5.74
C TRP A 11 10.59 -10.61 -5.40
N ILE A 12 9.74 -10.97 -6.37
CA ILE A 12 8.29 -11.18 -6.16
C ILE A 12 8.06 -12.20 -5.05
N LEU A 13 8.80 -13.30 -5.05
CA LEU A 13 8.64 -14.38 -4.08
C LEU A 13 9.22 -14.06 -2.69
N ALA A 14 10.22 -13.17 -2.62
CA ALA A 14 10.85 -12.71 -1.40
C ALA A 14 10.05 -11.60 -0.69
N GLN A 15 9.19 -10.88 -1.42
CA GLN A 15 8.31 -9.88 -0.82
C GLN A 15 7.43 -10.52 0.25
N SER A 16 7.43 -9.94 1.44
CA SER A 16 6.44 -10.29 2.45
C SER A 16 5.07 -9.77 2.00
N ASN A 17 4.01 -10.55 2.23
CA ASN A 17 2.63 -10.03 2.15
C ASN A 17 2.28 -9.14 3.36
N GLU A 18 3.32 -8.60 4.01
CA GLU A 18 3.23 -7.70 5.15
C GLU A 18 4.43 -6.76 5.11
N PRO A 19 4.20 -5.50 4.74
CA PRO A 19 4.74 -4.38 5.50
C PRO A 19 3.69 -3.28 5.62
N VAL A 20 2.52 -3.63 6.15
CA VAL A 20 1.50 -2.65 6.49
C VAL A 20 2.01 -1.85 7.72
N PRO A 21 2.04 -0.50 7.67
CA PRO A 21 2.42 0.33 8.82
C PRO A 21 1.74 -0.11 10.11
N THR A 22 2.41 0.04 11.25
CA THR A 22 1.90 -0.48 12.53
C THR A 22 0.51 0.06 12.85
N GLU A 23 0.28 1.31 12.54
CA GLU A 23 -0.96 2.04 12.76
C GLU A 23 -2.09 1.50 11.88
N PHE A 24 -1.78 1.07 10.66
CA PHE A 24 -2.76 0.43 9.76
C PHE A 24 -3.14 -0.96 10.27
N ARG A 25 -2.20 -1.68 10.89
CA ARG A 25 -2.46 -2.97 11.55
C ARG A 25 -3.28 -2.79 12.83
N GLU A 26 -2.98 -1.77 13.61
CA GLU A 26 -3.73 -1.42 14.81
C GLU A 26 -5.16 -1.00 14.46
N LEU A 27 -5.34 -0.15 13.45
CA LEU A 27 -6.65 0.24 12.96
C LEU A 27 -7.45 -0.96 12.47
N LYS A 28 -6.83 -1.86 11.69
CA LYS A 28 -7.50 -3.09 11.21
C LYS A 28 -7.86 -4.04 12.35
N ARG A 29 -7.02 -4.12 13.39
CA ARG A 29 -7.27 -4.95 14.57
C ARG A 29 -8.43 -4.40 15.41
N ALA A 30 -8.45 -3.09 15.62
CA ALA A 30 -9.51 -2.40 16.36
C ALA A 30 -10.84 -2.39 15.59
N ASN A 31 -10.77 -2.20 14.27
CA ASN A 31 -11.91 -2.12 13.37
C ASN A 31 -11.71 -3.02 12.13
N PRO A 32 -12.05 -4.33 12.22
CA PRO A 32 -11.85 -5.27 11.12
C PRO A 32 -12.61 -4.95 9.84
N SER A 33 -13.74 -4.26 9.91
CA SER A 33 -14.51 -3.85 8.72
C SER A 33 -13.93 -2.61 8.04
N LEU A 34 -13.05 -1.86 8.72
CA LEU A 34 -12.54 -0.56 8.26
C LEU A 34 -13.67 0.41 7.86
N VAL A 35 -14.76 0.37 8.63
CA VAL A 35 -15.91 1.27 8.48
C VAL A 35 -15.85 2.28 9.62
N PRO A 36 -15.60 3.57 9.34
CA PRO A 36 -15.60 4.61 10.35
C PRO A 36 -16.93 4.69 11.09
N SER A 37 -16.90 5.11 12.35
CA SER A 37 -18.10 5.48 13.11
C SER A 37 -18.63 6.86 12.68
N PRO A 38 -19.90 7.20 12.98
CA PRO A 38 -20.47 8.50 12.63
C PRO A 38 -19.74 9.71 13.23
N GLU A 39 -18.95 9.52 14.28
CA GLU A 39 -18.11 10.58 14.84
C GLU A 39 -16.81 10.75 14.06
N GLU A 40 -16.16 9.62 13.71
CA GLU A 40 -14.95 9.59 12.89
C GLU A 40 -15.21 10.09 11.46
N GLU A 41 -16.42 9.91 10.93
CA GLU A 41 -16.82 10.45 9.61
C GLU A 41 -16.77 11.98 9.54
N LYS A 42 -16.78 12.68 10.67
CA LYS A 42 -16.68 14.15 10.71
C LYS A 42 -15.24 14.64 10.60
N ASP A 43 -14.26 13.78 10.85
CA ASP A 43 -12.85 14.11 10.76
C ASP A 43 -12.28 13.67 9.40
N GLU A 44 -11.93 14.66 8.57
CA GLU A 44 -11.41 14.44 7.22
C GLU A 44 -10.10 13.65 7.23
N SER A 45 -9.23 13.89 8.21
CA SER A 45 -7.96 13.18 8.36
C SER A 45 -8.16 11.70 8.69
N THR A 46 -9.06 11.40 9.63
CA THR A 46 -9.46 10.01 9.95
C THR A 46 -10.08 9.32 8.73
N MET A 47 -10.97 10.00 8.00
CA MET A 47 -11.57 9.44 6.78
C MET A 47 -10.53 9.09 5.72
N LEU A 48 -9.51 9.93 5.55
CA LEU A 48 -8.43 9.64 4.61
C LEU A 48 -7.56 8.47 5.10
N LEU A 49 -7.24 8.39 6.39
CA LEU A 49 -6.54 7.24 6.97
C LEU A 49 -7.29 5.93 6.67
N TYR A 50 -8.61 5.89 6.89
CA TYR A 50 -9.44 4.73 6.56
C TYR A 50 -9.39 4.38 5.06
N ALA A 51 -9.37 5.38 4.18
CA ALA A 51 -9.23 5.17 2.74
C ALA A 51 -7.86 4.57 2.38
N CYS A 52 -6.77 5.10 2.94
CA CYS A 52 -5.42 4.57 2.75
C CYS A 52 -5.32 3.12 3.22
N VAL A 53 -5.80 2.82 4.42
CA VAL A 53 -5.73 1.48 5.00
C VAL A 53 -6.51 0.49 4.14
N ARG A 54 -7.72 0.85 3.67
CA ARG A 54 -8.50 0.00 2.76
C ARG A 54 -7.77 -0.28 1.46
N ASN A 55 -7.22 0.76 0.83
CA ASN A 55 -6.46 0.62 -0.43
C ASN A 55 -5.25 -0.30 -0.25
N CYS A 56 -4.43 -0.07 0.79
CA CYS A 56 -3.27 -0.92 1.07
C CYS A 56 -3.64 -2.39 1.26
N TYR A 57 -4.66 -2.71 2.06
CA TYR A 57 -5.08 -4.12 2.21
C TYR A 57 -5.65 -4.73 0.93
N GLU A 58 -6.28 -3.93 0.06
CA GLU A 58 -6.78 -4.40 -1.23
C GLU A 58 -5.62 -4.73 -2.19
N GLU A 59 -4.62 -3.85 -2.29
CA GLU A 59 -3.44 -4.06 -3.13
C GLU A 59 -2.58 -5.22 -2.64
N GLU A 60 -2.36 -5.34 -1.32
CA GLU A 60 -1.70 -6.51 -0.72
C GLU A 60 -2.44 -7.82 -1.06
N ALA A 61 -3.78 -7.81 -1.03
CA ALA A 61 -4.56 -8.99 -1.40
C ALA A 61 -4.47 -9.33 -2.91
N LYS A 62 -4.38 -8.33 -3.78
CA LYS A 62 -4.12 -8.53 -5.22
C LYS A 62 -2.72 -9.09 -5.45
N PHE A 63 -1.72 -8.51 -4.80
CA PHE A 63 -0.33 -8.95 -4.92
C PHE A 63 -0.11 -10.36 -4.36
N ALA A 64 -0.73 -10.71 -3.23
CA ALA A 64 -0.68 -12.06 -2.67
C ALA A 64 -1.22 -13.13 -3.63
N LYS A 65 -2.31 -12.81 -4.36
CA LYS A 65 -2.85 -13.70 -5.42
C LYS A 65 -1.86 -13.85 -6.57
N PHE A 66 -1.23 -12.74 -6.98
CA PHE A 66 -0.21 -12.75 -8.02
C PHE A 66 1.02 -13.58 -7.59
N GLN A 67 1.53 -13.39 -6.37
CA GLN A 67 2.61 -14.20 -5.81
C GLN A 67 2.26 -15.71 -5.79
N ALA A 68 1.05 -16.06 -5.39
CA ALA A 68 0.61 -17.46 -5.38
C ALA A 68 0.60 -18.07 -6.79
N TRP A 69 0.16 -17.29 -7.79
CA TRP A 69 0.24 -17.68 -9.19
C TRP A 69 1.69 -17.84 -9.68
N VAL A 70 2.58 -16.89 -9.36
CA VAL A 70 4.03 -16.96 -9.68
C VAL A 70 4.66 -18.22 -9.08
N ARG A 71 4.37 -18.55 -7.80
CA ARG A 71 4.85 -19.81 -7.19
C ARG A 71 4.37 -21.03 -7.95
N GLY A 72 3.09 -21.04 -8.35
CA GLY A 72 2.49 -22.15 -9.09
C GLY A 72 3.12 -22.35 -10.47
N GLU A 73 3.29 -21.27 -11.24
CA GLU A 73 3.95 -21.32 -12.55
C GLU A 73 5.40 -21.75 -12.43
N TYR A 74 6.14 -21.14 -11.50
CA TYR A 74 7.56 -21.44 -11.31
C TYR A 74 7.78 -22.90 -10.88
N ALA A 75 6.98 -23.42 -9.94
CA ALA A 75 7.07 -24.82 -9.51
C ALA A 75 6.75 -25.82 -10.64
N ARG A 76 5.89 -25.44 -11.59
CA ARG A 76 5.46 -26.30 -12.69
C ARG A 76 6.42 -26.29 -13.89
N LYS A 77 6.97 -25.12 -14.23
CA LYS A 77 7.76 -24.91 -15.46
C LYS A 77 9.25 -24.67 -15.19
N GLY A 78 9.61 -24.22 -13.99
CA GLY A 78 10.95 -23.69 -13.67
C GLY A 78 11.18 -22.25 -14.14
N PHE A 79 10.15 -21.58 -14.67
CA PHE A 79 10.18 -20.20 -15.12
C PHE A 79 8.75 -19.62 -15.13
N VAL A 80 8.62 -18.30 -15.22
CA VAL A 80 7.33 -17.60 -15.30
C VAL A 80 7.25 -16.80 -16.58
N GLU A 81 6.15 -16.97 -17.31
CA GLU A 81 5.83 -16.22 -18.52
C GLU A 81 4.70 -15.24 -18.20
N VAL A 82 4.89 -13.97 -18.53
CA VAL A 82 3.88 -12.92 -18.40
C VAL A 82 3.54 -12.35 -19.76
N ASP A 83 2.39 -11.70 -19.88
CA ASP A 83 2.03 -10.96 -21.09
C ASP A 83 2.86 -9.67 -21.23
N TYR A 84 2.88 -9.11 -22.45
CA TYR A 84 3.75 -7.98 -22.79
C TYR A 84 3.42 -6.70 -22.01
N ASP A 85 2.17 -6.58 -21.62
CA ASP A 85 1.63 -5.49 -20.80
C ASP A 85 2.08 -5.55 -19.34
N TYR A 86 2.51 -6.70 -18.80
CA TYR A 86 2.90 -6.82 -17.39
C TYR A 86 3.87 -5.74 -16.90
N PHE A 87 4.94 -5.47 -17.66
CA PHE A 87 5.90 -4.43 -17.27
C PHE A 87 5.32 -3.02 -17.37
N GLY A 88 4.40 -2.80 -18.31
CA GLY A 88 3.67 -1.54 -18.46
C GLY A 88 2.64 -1.33 -17.37
N GLU A 89 1.83 -2.35 -17.07
CA GLU A 89 0.87 -2.36 -15.97
C GLU A 89 1.57 -2.21 -14.63
N ARG A 90 2.72 -2.87 -14.43
CA ARG A 90 3.52 -2.71 -13.22
C ARG A 90 4.06 -1.29 -13.09
N ALA A 91 4.57 -0.71 -14.17
CA ALA A 91 5.04 0.68 -14.16
C ALA A 91 3.89 1.68 -13.90
N GLU A 92 2.70 1.44 -14.47
CA GLU A 92 1.49 2.21 -14.20
C GLU A 92 1.02 2.03 -12.76
N VAL A 93 1.01 0.83 -12.20
CA VAL A 93 0.65 0.58 -10.80
C VAL A 93 1.62 1.30 -9.86
N PHE A 94 2.93 1.23 -10.12
CA PHE A 94 3.90 2.00 -9.33
C PHE A 94 3.72 3.52 -9.49
N ARG A 95 3.45 4.00 -10.70
CA ARG A 95 3.18 5.42 -10.97
C ARG A 95 1.91 5.90 -10.29
N LEU A 96 0.81 5.16 -10.39
CA LEU A 96 -0.46 5.46 -9.75
C LEU A 96 -0.35 5.37 -8.23
N ASN A 97 0.43 4.42 -7.71
CA ASN A 97 0.73 4.36 -6.29
C ASN A 97 1.55 5.58 -5.84
N ASP A 98 2.55 6.01 -6.62
CA ASP A 98 3.33 7.23 -6.35
C ASP A 98 2.48 8.52 -6.46
N GLU A 99 1.59 8.59 -7.45
CA GLU A 99 0.67 9.71 -7.65
C GLU A 99 -0.41 9.76 -6.55
N ALA A 100 -1.02 8.62 -6.21
CA ALA A 100 -1.94 8.53 -5.08
C ALA A 100 -1.23 8.82 -3.76
N ARG A 101 0.05 8.42 -3.60
CA ARG A 101 0.88 8.82 -2.46
C ARG A 101 1.03 10.34 -2.41
N GLU A 102 1.38 11.00 -3.51
CA GLU A 102 1.54 12.47 -3.54
C GLU A 102 0.21 13.23 -3.39
N GLU A 103 -0.89 12.74 -3.95
CA GLU A 103 -2.22 13.36 -3.79
C GLU A 103 -2.72 13.25 -2.35
N VAL A 104 -2.61 12.05 -1.75
CA VAL A 104 -3.04 11.79 -0.38
C VAL A 104 -2.11 12.48 0.62
N MET A 105 -0.78 12.38 0.46
CA MET A 105 0.18 12.94 1.42
C MET A 105 0.44 14.43 1.21
N GLY A 106 0.31 14.95 -0.01
CA GLY A 106 0.41 16.39 -0.29
C GLY A 106 -0.72 17.19 0.36
N HIS A 107 -1.89 16.57 0.55
CA HIS A 107 -2.97 17.11 1.37
C HIS A 107 -2.67 17.11 2.88
N TRP A 108 -1.65 16.37 3.35
CA TRP A 108 -1.29 16.27 4.77
C TRP A 108 -0.12 17.20 5.16
N ASP A 109 0.46 17.91 4.19
CA ASP A 109 1.51 18.92 4.42
C ASP A 109 0.97 20.25 5.00
N HIS A 110 -0.33 20.35 5.30
CA HIS A 110 -0.96 21.55 5.87
C HIS A 110 -1.85 21.22 7.09
N PRO A 111 -1.34 21.36 8.32
CA PRO A 111 -2.22 21.67 9.43
C PRO A 111 -2.77 23.07 9.18
N SER A 112 -4.09 23.22 9.19
CA SER A 112 -4.73 24.53 9.37
C SER A 112 -4.12 25.17 10.62
N ASP A 113 -3.66 26.43 10.51
CA ASP A 113 -3.08 27.27 11.57
C ASP A 113 -3.82 27.16 12.92
N THR A 114 -3.54 26.11 13.68
CA THR A 114 -4.08 25.90 15.02
C THR A 114 -2.90 25.42 15.85
N ASP A 115 -2.40 26.33 16.70
CA ASP A 115 -1.24 26.16 17.57
C ASP A 115 -1.51 25.10 18.67
N ASP A 116 -1.59 23.82 18.33
CA ASP A 116 -1.65 22.73 19.31
C ASP A 116 -0.53 21.69 19.04
N ASP A 117 0.20 21.33 20.10
CA ASP A 117 1.37 20.44 20.14
C ASP A 117 1.12 18.99 19.63
N ASP A 118 -0.11 18.64 19.22
CA ASP A 118 -0.50 17.33 18.64
C ASP A 118 -0.08 17.17 17.16
N ASP A 119 0.42 18.25 16.56
CA ASP A 119 0.92 18.34 15.18
C ASP A 119 2.18 17.51 14.91
N GLU A 120 3.02 17.28 15.93
CA GLU A 120 4.35 16.69 15.75
C GLU A 120 4.27 15.17 15.54
N ASP A 121 3.43 14.48 16.31
CA ASP A 121 3.20 13.04 16.18
C ASP A 121 2.54 12.70 14.84
N TRP A 122 1.66 13.56 14.34
CA TRP A 122 1.03 13.39 13.02
C TRP A 122 2.02 13.59 11.87
N LYS A 123 2.87 14.61 11.96
CA LYS A 123 3.96 14.85 10.98
C LYS A 123 4.98 13.71 11.00
N LEU A 124 5.29 13.17 12.18
CA LEU A 124 6.16 12.00 12.33
C LEU A 124 5.51 10.74 11.76
N PHE A 125 4.23 10.51 12.01
CA PHE A 125 3.45 9.41 11.44
C PHE A 125 3.43 9.46 9.91
N ILE A 126 3.19 10.64 9.32
CA ILE A 126 3.29 10.83 7.87
C ILE A 126 4.67 10.54 7.33
N ARG A 127 5.69 11.03 8.02
CA ARG A 127 7.08 10.80 7.63
C ARG A 127 7.48 9.32 7.73
N GLU A 128 6.95 8.60 8.71
CA GLU A 128 7.20 7.18 8.92
C GLU A 128 6.45 6.30 7.90
N ILE A 129 5.20 6.65 7.59
CA ILE A 129 4.46 6.09 6.45
C ILE A 129 5.27 6.32 5.17
N ARG A 130 5.73 7.54 4.90
CA ARG A 130 6.52 7.88 3.70
C ARG A 130 7.82 7.07 3.59
N ARG A 131 8.37 6.58 4.71
CA ARG A 131 9.57 5.73 4.76
C ARG A 131 9.30 4.24 4.62
N THR A 132 8.13 3.76 5.02
CA THR A 132 7.81 2.32 5.09
C THR A 132 7.44 1.72 3.73
N PHE A 133 7.03 2.56 2.77
CA PHE A 133 6.63 2.14 1.41
C PHE A 133 7.76 2.28 0.35
N VAL A 134 9.03 2.05 0.73
CA VAL A 134 10.21 2.00 -0.17
C VAL A 134 10.54 0.57 -0.57
#